data_AF-A0A8K0HSL5-F1
#
_entry.id   AF-A0A8K0HSL5-F1
#
_cell.length_a   1.000
_cell.length_b   1.000
_cell.length_c   1.000
_cell.angle_alpha   90.00
_cell.angle_beta   90.00
_cell.angle_gamma   90.00
#
_symmetry.space_group_name_H-M   'P 1'
#
loop_
_entity.id
_entity.type
_entity.pdbx_description
1 polymer ?
#
loop_
_entity_poly.entity_id
_entity_poly.type
_entity_poly.pdbx_seq_one_letter_code
_entity_poly.pdbx_strand_id
1 'polypeptide(L)'
;MATFAVRLSMNRKKIYQVEIMGKLAGVVGNYNAHLVAYPAFVWLQIPEDFVTSLGLSFNPLCYSTRIMFGRNDRKYEGRKSCSDVAHGRSSTNLVIEPHDYIAILFDTIFQFNNVLIDFDRDIWGYISSGYFKQVNPIDFENSEGNLGIANENLPISRWQHDLTDSAVIRNLGLGLGPSLIAYKTTLQGISKLQVNEARLSENLDNCWEVLAEPI
;
A
#
# COMPACT_ATOMS: atom_id res chain seq x y z
N MET A 1 23.64 -7.69 2.14
CA MET A 1 22.50 -8.31 1.40
C MET A 1 21.36 -8.78 2.29
N ALA A 2 21.61 -9.57 3.35
CA ALA A 2 20.54 -10.09 4.22
C ALA A 2 19.65 -9.02 4.85
N THR A 3 20.23 -7.89 5.29
CA THR A 3 19.49 -6.75 5.87
C THR A 3 18.40 -6.23 4.93
N PHE A 4 18.73 -6.03 3.64
CA PHE A 4 17.78 -5.60 2.63
C PHE A 4 16.69 -6.65 2.40
N ALA A 5 17.07 -7.93 2.29
CA ALA A 5 16.09 -9.02 2.11
C ALA A 5 15.05 -9.07 3.24
N VAL A 6 15.49 -8.86 4.49
CA VAL A 6 14.59 -8.81 5.65
C VAL A 6 13.67 -7.59 5.58
N ARG A 7 14.21 -6.38 5.32
CA ARG A 7 13.42 -5.14 5.18
C ARG A 7 12.37 -5.27 4.06
N LEU A 8 12.76 -5.76 2.90
CA LEU A 8 11.87 -5.98 1.75
C LEU A 8 10.80 -7.04 2.05
N SER A 9 11.16 -8.13 2.74
CA SER A 9 10.21 -9.17 3.16
C SER A 9 9.16 -8.63 4.13
N MET A 10 9.55 -7.77 5.08
CA MET A 10 8.61 -7.10 5.99
C MET A 10 7.63 -6.21 5.24
N ASN A 11 8.11 -5.37 4.32
CA ASN A 11 7.23 -4.50 3.52
C ASN A 11 6.33 -5.31 2.58
N ARG A 12 6.83 -6.39 1.97
CA ARG A 12 6.01 -7.31 1.17
C ARG A 12 4.87 -7.91 2.00
N LYS A 13 5.11 -8.30 3.25
CA LYS A 13 4.05 -8.80 4.16
C LYS A 13 3.01 -7.72 4.45
N LYS A 14 3.45 -6.48 4.71
CA LYS A 14 2.51 -5.36 4.90
C LYS A 14 1.64 -5.13 3.66
N ILE A 15 2.22 -5.16 2.46
CA ILE A 15 1.46 -5.05 1.19
C ILE A 15 0.40 -6.14 1.10
N TYR A 16 0.75 -7.38 1.44
CA TYR A 16 -0.18 -8.51 1.42
C TYR A 16 -1.30 -8.39 2.47
N GLN A 17 -1.05 -7.70 3.59
CA GLN A 17 -2.02 -7.49 4.66
C GLN A 17 -3.00 -6.35 4.39
N VAL A 18 -2.80 -5.55 3.34
CA VAL A 18 -3.73 -4.47 3.01
C VAL A 18 -5.04 -5.07 2.50
N GLU A 19 -6.12 -4.85 3.25
CA GLU A 19 -7.45 -5.25 2.83
C GLU A 19 -7.99 -4.30 1.76
N ILE A 20 -8.28 -4.86 0.58
CA ILE A 20 -8.92 -4.10 -0.49
C ILE A 20 -10.42 -4.04 -0.20
N MET A 21 -10.91 -2.83 0.09
CA MET A 21 -12.29 -2.64 0.51
C MET A 21 -13.19 -2.20 -0.65
N GLY A 22 -14.44 -2.66 -0.61
CA GLY A 22 -15.51 -2.27 -1.53
C GLY A 22 -16.68 -1.63 -0.80
N LYS A 23 -17.43 -0.80 -1.53
CA LYS A 23 -18.61 -0.10 -1.03
C LYS A 23 -19.71 -0.05 -2.09
N LEU A 24 -20.94 -0.32 -1.67
CA LEU A 24 -22.14 -0.18 -2.47
C LEU A 24 -23.25 0.44 -1.60
N ALA A 25 -23.45 1.75 -1.66
CA ALA A 25 -24.36 2.43 -0.72
C ALA A 25 -25.26 3.53 -1.33
N GLY A 26 -25.29 3.63 -2.66
CA GLY A 26 -26.02 4.66 -3.39
C GLY A 26 -25.48 6.09 -3.16
N VAL A 27 -26.19 7.10 -3.66
CA VAL A 27 -25.70 8.49 -3.81
C VAL A 27 -25.18 9.12 -2.52
N VAL A 28 -25.77 8.82 -1.36
CA VAL A 28 -25.38 9.42 -0.06
C VAL A 28 -25.05 8.37 1.00
N GLY A 29 -24.83 7.12 0.60
CA GLY A 29 -24.50 6.05 1.54
C GLY A 29 -25.66 5.50 2.38
N ASN A 30 -26.90 5.92 2.11
CA ASN A 30 -28.09 5.60 2.93
C ASN A 30 -29.17 4.78 2.20
N TYR A 31 -28.88 4.27 1.00
CA TYR A 31 -29.81 3.44 0.22
C TYR A 31 -31.18 4.10 -0.10
N ASN A 32 -31.32 5.43 -0.01
CA ASN A 32 -32.59 6.16 -0.15
C ASN A 32 -33.41 5.74 -1.39
N ALA A 33 -32.78 5.66 -2.56
CA ALA A 33 -33.46 5.26 -3.80
C ALA A 33 -34.00 3.82 -3.74
N HIS A 34 -33.22 2.91 -3.15
CA HIS A 34 -33.59 1.50 -2.99
C HIS A 34 -34.73 1.33 -1.98
N LEU A 35 -34.71 2.10 -0.88
CA LEU A 35 -35.79 2.12 0.11
C LEU A 35 -37.10 2.65 -0.46
N VAL A 36 -37.05 3.63 -1.37
CA VAL A 36 -38.25 4.15 -2.06
C VAL A 36 -38.81 3.15 -3.05
N ALA A 37 -37.95 2.51 -3.86
CA ALA A 37 -38.40 1.56 -4.88
C ALA A 37 -38.86 0.23 -4.29
N TYR A 38 -38.18 -0.26 -3.25
CA TYR A 38 -38.38 -1.58 -2.67
C TYR A 38 -38.29 -1.53 -1.13
N PRO A 39 -39.32 -0.98 -0.46
CA PRO A 39 -39.33 -0.80 1.00
C PRO A 39 -39.41 -2.11 1.79
N ALA A 40 -39.83 -3.20 1.14
CA ALA A 40 -39.97 -4.52 1.77
C ALA A 40 -38.66 -5.31 1.90
N PHE A 41 -37.57 -4.85 1.28
CA PHE A 41 -36.27 -5.53 1.28
C PHE A 41 -35.32 -4.93 2.32
N VAL A 42 -34.50 -5.79 2.94
CA VAL A 42 -33.46 -5.37 3.90
C VAL A 42 -32.18 -5.03 3.15
N TRP A 43 -32.02 -3.75 2.81
CA TRP A 43 -30.91 -3.21 2.01
C TRP A 43 -29.55 -3.15 2.73
N LEU A 44 -29.43 -3.73 3.92
CA LEU A 44 -28.17 -3.82 4.68
C LEU A 44 -27.36 -5.07 4.35
N GLN A 45 -28.03 -6.19 4.04
CA GLN A 45 -27.38 -7.49 3.80
C GLN A 45 -26.90 -7.61 2.34
N ILE A 46 -27.72 -7.16 1.39
CA ILE A 46 -27.48 -7.29 -0.05
C ILE A 46 -26.14 -6.67 -0.50
N PRO A 47 -25.76 -5.46 -0.04
CA PRO A 47 -24.48 -4.84 -0.41
C PRO A 47 -23.27 -5.58 0.13
N GLU A 48 -23.35 -6.12 1.36
CA GLU A 48 -22.28 -6.90 1.96
C GLU A 48 -22.09 -8.22 1.20
N ASP A 49 -23.17 -8.95 0.95
CA ASP A 49 -23.14 -10.18 0.16
C ASP A 49 -22.61 -9.91 -1.26
N PHE A 50 -23.01 -8.79 -1.88
CA PHE A 50 -22.53 -8.42 -3.21
C PHE A 50 -21.04 -8.09 -3.22
N VAL A 51 -20.55 -7.24 -2.31
CA VAL A 51 -19.13 -6.85 -2.27
C VAL A 51 -18.24 -8.04 -1.93
N THR A 52 -18.66 -8.88 -0.98
CA THR A 52 -17.92 -10.10 -0.63
C THR A 52 -17.94 -11.12 -1.77
N SER A 53 -19.01 -11.19 -2.57
CA SER A 53 -19.03 -12.02 -3.79
C SER A 53 -18.00 -11.60 -4.85
N LEU A 54 -17.53 -10.34 -4.82
CA LEU A 54 -16.46 -9.84 -5.67
C LEU A 54 -15.05 -10.13 -5.11
N GLY A 55 -14.97 -10.79 -3.94
CA GLY A 55 -13.70 -11.07 -3.25
C GLY A 55 -13.11 -9.87 -2.51
N LEU A 56 -13.92 -8.83 -2.25
CA LEU A 56 -13.52 -7.62 -1.54
C LEU A 56 -14.01 -7.64 -0.09
N SER A 57 -13.26 -7.00 0.81
CA SER A 57 -13.75 -6.72 2.16
C SER A 57 -14.83 -5.65 2.11
N PHE A 58 -15.97 -5.89 2.77
CA PHE A 58 -17.02 -4.88 2.84
C PHE A 58 -16.62 -3.75 3.79
N ASN A 59 -16.75 -2.49 3.35
CA ASN A 59 -16.46 -1.34 4.22
C ASN A 59 -17.67 -1.06 5.15
N PRO A 60 -17.54 -1.26 6.48
CA PRO A 60 -18.66 -1.11 7.42
C PRO A 60 -19.03 0.36 7.67
N LEU A 61 -18.25 1.34 7.22
CA LEU A 61 -18.63 2.76 7.27
C LEU A 61 -19.86 3.06 6.39
N CYS A 62 -20.38 2.08 5.65
CA CYS A 62 -21.70 2.13 5.00
C CYS A 62 -22.88 2.02 5.98
N TYR A 63 -22.65 1.66 7.24
CA TYR A 63 -23.69 1.57 8.27
C TYR A 63 -23.89 2.92 8.94
N SER A 64 -24.79 3.77 8.41
CA SER A 64 -25.21 4.96 9.12
C SER A 64 -26.35 4.65 10.11
N THR A 65 -26.28 5.28 11.28
CA THR A 65 -27.25 5.22 12.39
C THR A 65 -28.62 5.84 12.07
N ARG A 66 -28.84 6.36 10.86
CA ARG A 66 -30.12 7.00 10.49
C ARG A 66 -31.24 6.00 10.18
N ILE A 67 -30.93 4.73 9.96
CA ILE A 67 -31.94 3.66 9.90
C ILE A 67 -32.51 3.34 11.30
N MET A 68 -31.85 3.78 12.39
CA MET A 68 -32.26 3.48 13.77
C MET A 68 -33.15 4.54 14.43
N PHE A 69 -33.45 5.66 13.76
CA PHE A 69 -34.38 6.67 14.30
C PHE A 69 -35.57 6.89 13.37
N GLY A 70 -36.65 6.13 13.61
CA GLY A 70 -37.97 6.51 13.11
C GLY A 70 -38.81 5.39 12.49
N ARG A 71 -38.95 4.22 13.13
CA ARG A 71 -40.19 3.44 13.05
C ARG A 71 -40.28 2.51 14.25
N ASN A 72 -41.41 2.59 14.93
CA ASN A 72 -41.74 1.91 16.19
C ASN A 72 -42.03 0.41 15.94
N ASP A 73 -41.18 -0.27 15.17
CA ASP A 73 -41.39 -1.66 14.77
C ASP A 73 -40.52 -2.61 15.61
N ARG A 74 -41.16 -3.15 16.65
CA ARG A 74 -40.67 -4.23 17.54
C ARG A 74 -40.43 -5.56 16.81
N LYS A 75 -39.56 -5.59 15.79
CA LYS A 75 -39.23 -6.83 15.05
C LYS A 75 -37.74 -7.16 14.89
N TYR A 76 -36.84 -6.33 15.42
CA TYR A 76 -35.39 -6.57 15.34
C TYR A 76 -34.75 -6.93 16.69
N GLU A 77 -35.48 -7.64 17.56
CA GLU A 77 -34.94 -8.28 18.76
C GLU A 77 -34.62 -9.74 18.43
N GLY A 78 -33.36 -10.02 18.09
CA GLY A 78 -32.92 -11.41 17.97
C GLY A 78 -31.81 -11.67 16.97
N ARG A 79 -30.71 -10.92 17.03
CA ARG A 79 -29.36 -11.38 16.66
C ARG A 79 -28.37 -10.30 17.05
N LYS A 80 -27.49 -10.62 18.01
CA LYS A 80 -26.40 -9.75 18.47
C LYS A 80 -25.59 -9.32 17.25
N SER A 81 -25.66 -8.03 16.90
CA SER A 81 -25.01 -7.44 15.74
C SER A 81 -24.26 -6.20 16.20
N CYS A 82 -22.95 -6.22 15.97
CA CYS A 82 -22.03 -5.08 15.84
C CYS A 82 -22.37 -3.83 16.69
N SER A 83 -22.71 -4.03 17.98
CA SER A 83 -23.16 -2.95 18.87
C SER A 83 -22.03 -2.32 19.67
N ASP A 84 -20.87 -3.00 19.76
CA ASP A 84 -19.85 -2.65 20.75
C ASP A 84 -18.77 -1.69 20.24
N VAL A 85 -18.74 -1.37 18.94
CA VAL A 85 -17.70 -0.47 18.36
C VAL A 85 -18.20 0.97 18.12
N ALA A 86 -19.51 1.23 18.27
CA ALA A 86 -20.08 2.56 18.00
C ALA A 86 -20.14 3.46 19.25
N HIS A 87 -19.07 3.52 20.05
CA HIS A 87 -18.94 4.58 21.06
C HIS A 87 -18.28 5.82 20.43
N GLY A 88 -19.11 6.74 19.93
CA GLY A 88 -18.76 8.17 19.90
C GLY A 88 -18.10 8.76 18.66
N ARG A 89 -18.11 8.12 17.49
CA ARG A 89 -17.68 8.77 16.23
C ARG A 89 -18.87 9.01 15.31
N SER A 90 -19.06 10.27 14.92
CA SER A 90 -20.05 10.70 13.93
C SER A 90 -19.92 9.84 12.67
N SER A 91 -20.95 9.05 12.36
CA SER A 91 -21.00 8.25 11.13
C SER A 91 -20.99 9.18 9.92
N THR A 92 -19.88 9.25 9.19
CA THR A 92 -19.73 10.10 8.01
C THR A 92 -20.37 9.44 6.80
N ASN A 93 -21.50 9.98 6.36
CA ASN A 93 -22.15 9.61 5.11
C ASN A 93 -21.28 10.09 3.93
N LEU A 94 -20.39 9.25 3.42
CA LEU A 94 -19.58 9.59 2.25
C LEU A 94 -20.21 9.03 0.96
N VAL A 95 -20.22 9.82 -0.11
CA VAL A 95 -20.66 9.38 -1.45
C VAL A 95 -19.69 8.35 -2.04
N ILE A 96 -18.40 8.50 -1.74
CA ILE A 96 -17.31 7.69 -2.25
C ILE A 96 -16.76 6.82 -1.11
N GLU A 97 -16.01 5.79 -1.45
CA GLU A 97 -15.19 5.03 -0.50
C GLU A 97 -14.03 5.93 -0.03
N PRO A 98 -13.67 5.95 1.27
CA PRO A 98 -12.68 6.90 1.79
C PRO A 98 -11.25 6.73 1.26
N HIS A 99 -10.97 5.66 0.50
CA HIS A 99 -9.68 5.39 -0.15
C HIS A 99 -8.51 5.22 0.83
N ASP A 100 -8.81 5.02 2.13
CA ASP A 100 -7.80 4.80 3.17
C ASP A 100 -6.93 3.59 2.86
N TYR A 101 -7.52 2.49 2.36
CA TYR A 101 -6.76 1.30 1.98
C TYR A 101 -5.81 1.57 0.79
N ILE A 102 -6.19 2.46 -0.13
CA ILE A 102 -5.35 2.86 -1.27
C ILE A 102 -4.15 3.64 -0.75
N ALA A 103 -4.38 4.59 0.17
CA ALA A 103 -3.29 5.35 0.80
C ALA A 103 -2.32 4.42 1.56
N ILE A 104 -2.84 3.48 2.35
CA ILE A 104 -2.04 2.49 3.07
C ILE A 104 -1.23 1.60 2.11
N LEU A 105 -1.85 1.16 1.01
CA LEU A 105 -1.18 0.38 -0.02
C LEU A 105 0.00 1.15 -0.63
N PHE A 106 -0.23 2.39 -1.05
CA PHE A 106 0.79 3.21 -1.68
C PHE A 106 1.89 3.66 -0.73
N ASP A 107 1.58 3.97 0.53
CA ASP A 107 2.60 4.25 1.55
C ASP A 107 3.49 3.03 1.80
N THR A 108 2.90 1.83 1.80
CA THR A 108 3.69 0.59 1.95
C THR A 108 4.58 0.34 0.72
N ILE A 109 4.11 0.65 -0.49
CA ILE A 109 4.90 0.58 -1.71
C ILE A 109 6.03 1.63 -1.70
N PHE A 110 5.75 2.85 -1.22
CA PHE A 110 6.77 3.89 -1.03
C PHE A 110 7.88 3.42 -0.08
N GLN A 111 7.51 2.82 1.05
CA GLN A 111 8.46 2.23 1.99
C GLN A 111 9.28 1.10 1.34
N PHE A 112 8.67 0.27 0.51
CA PHE A 112 9.36 -0.76 -0.25
C PHE A 112 10.38 -0.16 -1.23
N ASN A 113 9.96 0.86 -1.98
CA ASN A 113 10.79 1.58 -2.95
C ASN A 113 11.99 2.25 -2.28
N ASN A 114 11.82 2.88 -1.12
CA ASN A 114 12.93 3.50 -0.38
C ASN A 114 13.99 2.49 0.05
N VAL A 115 13.57 1.28 0.47
CA VAL A 115 14.52 0.20 0.78
C VAL A 115 15.30 -0.21 -0.47
N LEU A 116 14.66 -0.17 -1.64
CA LEU A 116 15.30 -0.52 -2.90
C LEU A 116 16.23 0.60 -3.41
N ILE A 117 15.88 1.88 -3.21
CA ILE A 117 16.77 3.02 -3.48
C ILE A 117 18.04 2.92 -2.62
N ASP A 118 17.89 2.66 -1.32
CA ASP A 118 19.05 2.44 -0.43
C ASP A 118 19.93 1.31 -0.97
N PHE A 119 19.32 0.22 -1.43
CA PHE A 119 20.04 -0.91 -2.01
C PHE A 119 20.77 -0.55 -3.30
N ASP A 120 20.12 0.15 -4.23
CA ASP A 120 20.71 0.56 -5.51
C ASP A 120 21.93 1.47 -5.28
N ARG A 121 21.83 2.40 -4.32
CA ARG A 121 22.92 3.30 -3.92
C ARG A 121 24.10 2.58 -3.27
N ASP A 122 23.83 1.64 -2.35
CA ASP A 122 24.88 0.84 -1.72
C ASP A 122 25.62 -0.03 -2.74
N ILE A 123 24.88 -0.69 -3.64
CA ILE A 123 25.47 -1.49 -4.71
C ILE A 123 26.31 -0.62 -5.65
N TRP A 124 25.82 0.55 -6.04
CA TRP A 124 26.58 1.51 -6.82
C TRP A 124 27.89 1.91 -6.12
N GLY A 125 27.84 2.15 -4.80
CA GLY A 125 29.01 2.47 -3.99
C GLY A 125 30.03 1.32 -3.92
N TYR A 126 29.54 0.08 -3.79
CA TYR A 126 30.39 -1.12 -3.81
C TYR A 126 31.02 -1.40 -5.18
N ILE A 127 30.28 -1.15 -6.28
CA ILE A 127 30.82 -1.21 -7.63
C ILE A 127 31.92 -0.16 -7.81
N SER A 128 31.67 1.08 -7.38
CA SER A 128 32.65 2.18 -7.43
C SER A 128 33.91 1.91 -6.60
N SER A 129 33.77 1.17 -5.49
CA SER A 129 34.91 0.75 -4.64
C SER A 129 35.68 -0.45 -5.21
N GLY A 130 35.22 -1.05 -6.31
CA GLY A 130 35.84 -2.21 -6.94
C GLY A 130 35.57 -3.54 -6.24
N TYR A 131 34.60 -3.59 -5.32
CA TYR A 131 34.20 -4.83 -4.63
C TYR A 131 33.41 -5.79 -5.53
N PHE A 132 32.87 -5.28 -6.63
CA PHE A 132 32.30 -6.08 -7.71
C PHE A 132 33.12 -5.93 -8.98
N LYS A 133 33.33 -7.02 -9.72
CA LYS A 133 34.17 -7.06 -10.93
C LYS A 133 33.41 -6.53 -12.16
N GLN A 134 33.94 -5.49 -12.82
CA GLN A 134 33.61 -5.04 -14.17
C GLN A 134 32.10 -5.01 -14.53
N VAL A 135 31.27 -4.48 -13.63
CA VAL A 135 29.84 -4.24 -13.91
C VAL A 135 29.64 -2.74 -14.08
N ASN A 136 29.06 -2.32 -15.21
CA ASN A 136 28.59 -0.95 -15.35
C ASN A 136 27.30 -0.80 -14.51
N PRO A 137 27.25 0.14 -13.54
CA PRO A 137 26.12 0.25 -12.61
C PRO A 137 24.85 0.87 -13.21
N ILE A 138 24.79 1.08 -14.53
CA ILE A 138 23.66 1.70 -15.24
C ILE A 138 22.29 1.09 -14.91
N ASP A 139 22.20 -0.21 -14.65
CA ASP A 139 20.92 -0.85 -14.29
C ASP A 139 20.40 -0.37 -12.93
N PHE A 140 21.30 -0.12 -11.98
CA PHE A 140 20.97 0.38 -10.64
C PHE A 140 20.67 1.88 -10.65
N GLU A 141 21.40 2.66 -11.46
CA GLU A 141 21.09 4.10 -11.67
C GLU A 141 19.72 4.29 -12.33
N ASN A 142 19.39 3.46 -13.32
CA ASN A 142 18.07 3.48 -13.97
C ASN A 142 16.96 3.05 -13.00
N SER A 143 17.22 2.06 -12.16
CA SER A 143 16.28 1.70 -11.08
C SER A 143 16.03 2.87 -10.14
N GLU A 144 17.09 3.47 -9.59
CA GLU A 144 17.00 4.59 -8.66
C GLU A 144 16.18 5.75 -9.25
N GLY A 145 16.45 6.14 -10.51
CA GLY A 145 15.72 7.20 -11.19
C GLY A 145 14.23 6.91 -11.34
N ASN A 146 13.87 5.67 -11.72
CA ASN A 146 12.47 5.27 -11.84
C ASN A 146 11.76 5.18 -10.48
N LEU A 147 12.43 4.75 -9.42
CA LEU A 147 11.87 4.72 -8.07
C LEU A 147 11.62 6.14 -7.53
N GLY A 148 12.49 7.10 -7.86
CA GLY A 148 12.26 8.52 -7.56
C GLY A 148 10.96 9.03 -8.20
N ILE A 149 10.79 8.80 -9.51
CA ILE A 149 9.56 9.18 -10.23
C ILE A 149 8.33 8.48 -9.66
N ALA A 150 8.43 7.19 -9.34
CA ALA A 150 7.32 6.43 -8.77
C ALA A 150 6.83 7.04 -7.45
N ASN A 151 7.76 7.43 -6.60
CA ASN A 151 7.52 7.93 -5.25
C ASN A 151 6.91 9.33 -5.23
N GLU A 152 7.28 10.21 -6.17
CA GLU A 152 6.71 11.56 -6.30
C GLU A 152 5.26 11.56 -6.78
N ASN A 153 4.85 10.53 -7.53
CA ASN A 153 3.51 10.44 -8.11
C ASN A 153 2.51 9.68 -7.23
N LEU A 154 2.84 9.44 -5.96
CA LEU A 154 1.93 8.79 -5.02
C LEU A 154 0.90 9.79 -4.48
N PRO A 155 -0.38 9.40 -4.43
CA PRO A 155 -1.46 10.34 -4.15
C PRO A 155 -1.44 10.85 -2.71
N ILE A 156 -1.39 12.17 -2.55
CA ILE A 156 -1.63 12.88 -1.28
C ILE A 156 -3.08 13.35 -1.28
N SER A 157 -3.91 12.76 -0.43
CA SER A 157 -5.32 13.14 -0.26
C SER A 157 -5.49 14.30 0.74
N ARG A 158 -6.41 15.23 0.44
CA ARG A 158 -6.83 16.32 1.34
C ARG A 158 -8.29 16.11 1.78
N TRP A 159 -8.52 15.57 2.97
CA TRP A 159 -9.83 15.52 3.67
C TRP A 159 -11.02 14.99 2.83
N GLN A 160 -12.25 15.13 3.36
CA GLN A 160 -13.37 14.19 3.17
C GLN A 160 -14.11 14.18 1.83
N HIS A 161 -13.77 14.99 0.82
CA HIS A 161 -14.30 14.88 -0.54
C HIS A 161 -13.61 15.89 -1.45
N ASP A 162 -13.01 15.44 -2.55
CA ASP A 162 -12.75 16.29 -3.70
C ASP A 162 -12.93 15.48 -5.00
N LEU A 163 -13.51 16.08 -6.05
CA LEU A 163 -13.73 15.42 -7.35
C LEU A 163 -12.41 15.03 -8.04
N THR A 164 -11.29 15.49 -7.50
CA THR A 164 -9.93 15.15 -7.89
C THR A 164 -9.63 13.65 -7.75
N ASP A 165 -10.36 12.91 -6.90
CA ASP A 165 -10.19 11.45 -6.74
C ASP A 165 -10.33 10.69 -8.06
N SER A 166 -11.24 11.12 -8.94
CA SER A 166 -11.45 10.46 -10.24
C SER A 166 -10.27 10.58 -11.20
N ALA A 167 -9.51 11.68 -11.11
CA ALA A 167 -8.28 11.88 -11.87
C ALA A 167 -7.10 11.17 -11.18
N VAL A 168 -7.06 11.19 -9.85
CA VAL A 168 -6.04 10.52 -9.04
C VAL A 168 -6.09 9.00 -9.22
N ILE A 169 -7.28 8.39 -9.19
CA ILE A 169 -7.46 6.94 -9.38
C ILE A 169 -7.05 6.50 -10.79
N ARG A 170 -7.24 7.35 -11.81
CA ARG A 170 -6.77 7.08 -13.18
C ARG A 170 -5.24 7.14 -13.29
N ASN A 171 -4.59 7.82 -12.36
CA ASN A 171 -3.14 8.00 -12.32
C ASN A 171 -2.42 7.05 -11.37
N LEU A 172 -3.11 6.10 -10.73
CA LEU A 172 -2.47 5.09 -9.84
C LEU A 172 -1.36 4.31 -10.55
N GLY A 173 -1.49 4.11 -11.87
CA GLY A 173 -0.46 3.47 -12.70
C GLY A 173 0.84 4.27 -12.84
N LEU A 174 0.82 5.60 -12.61
CA LEU A 174 2.02 6.44 -12.73
C LEU A 174 3.01 6.21 -11.58
N GLY A 175 2.56 5.74 -10.42
CA GLY A 175 3.46 5.28 -9.34
C GLY A 175 3.92 3.82 -9.55
N LEU A 176 2.99 2.94 -9.94
CA LEU A 176 3.26 1.51 -10.07
C LEU A 176 4.11 1.15 -11.30
N GLY A 177 3.90 1.83 -12.43
CA GLY A 177 4.59 1.56 -13.69
C GLY A 177 6.12 1.72 -13.59
N PRO A 178 6.62 2.90 -13.18
CA PRO A 178 8.05 3.12 -12.97
C PRO A 178 8.62 2.20 -11.89
N SER A 179 7.85 1.89 -10.84
CA SER A 179 8.26 0.92 -9.81
C SER A 179 8.52 -0.47 -10.40
N LEU A 180 7.64 -0.98 -11.28
CA LEU A 180 7.84 -2.27 -11.95
C LEU A 180 9.05 -2.27 -12.89
N ILE A 181 9.30 -1.16 -13.59
CA ILE A 181 10.48 -1.00 -14.44
C ILE A 181 11.75 -1.08 -13.57
N ALA A 182 11.78 -0.33 -12.46
CA ALA A 182 12.89 -0.35 -11.51
C ALA A 182 13.15 -1.76 -10.97
N TYR A 183 12.12 -2.48 -10.53
CA TYR A 183 12.29 -3.84 -10.00
C TYR A 183 12.92 -4.77 -11.03
N LYS A 184 12.52 -4.64 -12.31
CA LYS A 184 13.09 -5.42 -13.40
C LYS A 184 14.56 -5.07 -13.65
N THR A 185 14.91 -3.78 -13.65
CA THR A 185 16.29 -3.35 -13.88
C THR A 185 17.19 -3.72 -12.71
N THR A 186 16.75 -3.59 -11.46
CA THR A 186 17.51 -4.06 -10.29
C THR A 186 17.78 -5.57 -10.38
N LEU A 187 16.78 -6.39 -10.72
CA LEU A 187 16.96 -7.83 -10.87
C LEU A 187 17.98 -8.17 -11.98
N GLN A 188 17.93 -7.44 -13.10
CA GLN A 188 18.93 -7.57 -14.16
C GLN A 188 20.32 -7.16 -13.68
N GLY A 189 20.45 -6.07 -12.94
CA GLY A 189 21.71 -5.63 -12.33
C GLY A 189 22.28 -6.68 -11.37
N ILE A 190 21.45 -7.22 -10.47
CA ILE A 190 21.84 -8.28 -9.52
C ILE A 190 22.39 -9.51 -10.26
N SER A 191 21.76 -9.91 -11.38
CA SER A 191 22.20 -11.08 -12.15
C SER A 191 23.60 -10.92 -12.77
N LYS A 192 24.08 -9.68 -12.92
CA LYS A 192 25.41 -9.35 -13.47
C LYS A 192 26.49 -9.21 -12.40
N LEU A 193 26.13 -9.14 -11.11
CA LEU A 193 27.10 -8.92 -10.03
C LEU A 193 28.03 -10.12 -9.85
N GLN A 194 29.33 -9.84 -9.85
CA GLN A 194 30.38 -10.81 -9.54
C GLN A 194 31.29 -10.25 -8.45
N VAL A 195 31.42 -10.96 -7.34
CA VAL A 195 32.20 -10.51 -6.17
C VAL A 195 33.70 -10.52 -6.48
N ASN A 196 34.41 -9.49 -6.04
CA ASN A 196 35.86 -9.38 -6.11
C ASN A 196 36.49 -9.70 -4.75
N GLU A 197 36.60 -10.98 -4.43
CA GLU A 197 37.14 -11.45 -3.14
C GLU A 197 38.55 -10.93 -2.85
N ALA A 198 39.42 -10.89 -3.86
CA ALA A 198 40.80 -10.41 -3.69
C ALA A 198 40.87 -8.94 -3.26
N ARG A 199 39.99 -8.08 -3.79
CA ARG A 199 39.93 -6.67 -3.41
C ARG A 199 39.35 -6.48 -2.01
N LEU A 200 38.38 -7.31 -1.63
CA LEU A 200 37.81 -7.30 -0.30
C LEU A 200 38.83 -7.74 0.76
N SER A 201 39.59 -8.80 0.51
CA SER A 201 40.64 -9.25 1.43
C SER A 201 41.74 -8.21 1.57
N GLU A 202 42.20 -7.63 0.46
CA GLU A 202 43.21 -6.57 0.48
C GLU A 202 42.72 -5.35 1.28
N ASN A 203 41.45 -4.98 1.17
CA ASN A 203 40.90 -3.86 1.95
C ASN A 203 40.87 -4.18 3.45
N LEU A 204 40.44 -5.38 3.84
CA LEU A 204 40.43 -5.83 5.23
C LEU A 204 41.83 -5.88 5.84
N ASP A 205 42.82 -6.39 5.10
CA ASP A 205 44.21 -6.47 5.54
C ASP A 205 44.86 -5.09 5.75
N ASN A 206 44.31 -4.04 5.16
CA ASN A 206 44.79 -2.66 5.31
C ASN A 206 44.04 -1.85 6.39
N CYS A 207 43.01 -2.40 7.01
CA CYS A 207 42.15 -1.69 7.98
C CYS A 207 42.23 -2.33 9.38
N TRP A 208 43.42 -2.33 9.97
CA TRP A 208 43.67 -2.92 11.29
C TRP A 208 43.00 -2.14 12.43
N GLU A 209 42.64 -0.88 12.20
CA GLU A 209 41.97 -0.01 13.17
C GLU A 209 40.62 -0.58 13.63
N VAL A 210 39.97 -1.41 12.80
CA VAL A 210 38.70 -2.06 13.15
C VAL A 210 38.86 -3.04 14.31
N LEU A 211 40.07 -3.58 14.54
CA LEU A 211 40.36 -4.47 15.67
C LEU A 211 40.41 -3.75 17.03
N ALA A 212 40.29 -2.41 17.06
CA ALA A 212 40.24 -1.66 18.31
C ALA A 212 38.88 -1.77 19.03
N GLU A 213 37.78 -2.08 18.35
CA GLU A 213 36.45 -2.23 18.96
C GLU A 213 36.34 -3.42 19.94
N PRO A 214 36.86 -4.63 19.65
CA PRO A 214 36.74 -5.79 20.55
C PRO A 214 37.72 -5.82 21.74
N ILE A 215 38.68 -4.89 21.84
CA ILE A 215 39.71 -4.82 22.90
C ILE A 215 39.25 -3.92 24.04
#